data_AF-A0AA41SFV1-F1
#
_entry.id   AF-A0AA41SFV1-F1
#
_cell.length_a   1.000
_cell.length_b   1.000
_cell.length_c   1.000
_cell.angle_alpha   90.00
_cell.angle_beta   90.00
_cell.angle_gamma   90.00
#
_symmetry.space_group_name_H-M   'P 1'
#
loop_
_entity.id
_entity.type
_entity.pdbx_description
1 polymer ?
#
loop_
_entity_poly.entity_id
_entity_poly.type
_entity_poly.pdbx_seq_one_letter_code
_entity_poly.pdbx_strand_id
1 'polypeptide(L)' 'MQVSDDVLCLGFVDGGVNPRTSIVLGGYQLEDNLLQFDIARSRLGFSSTLLGRQTTCSNFNFTT' A
#
# COMPACT_ATOMS: atom_id res chain seq x y z
N MET A 1 8.07 -16.21 18.84
CA MET A 1 9.18 -15.24 18.64
C MET A 1 8.55 -13.87 18.56
N GLN A 2 8.91 -12.96 19.46
CA GLN A 2 8.45 -11.58 19.44
C GLN A 2 9.62 -10.74 18.95
N VAL A 3 9.41 -10.00 17.87
CA VAL A 3 10.40 -9.04 17.37
C VAL A 3 10.49 -7.90 18.39
N SER A 4 11.70 -7.41 18.67
CA SER A 4 11.92 -6.28 19.56
C SER A 4 11.32 -5.00 18.96
N ASP A 5 10.76 -4.13 19.81
CA ASP A 5 10.16 -2.85 19.41
C ASP A 5 11.18 -1.88 18.78
N ASP A 6 12.48 -2.11 19.01
CA ASP A 6 13.58 -1.30 18.47
C ASP A 6 14.09 -1.79 17.10
N VAL A 7 13.38 -2.75 16.48
CA VAL A 7 13.78 -3.35 15.20
C VAL A 7 12.79 -2.97 14.10
N LEU A 8 13.32 -2.35 13.04
CA LEU A 8 12.59 -2.09 11.81
C LEU A 8 13.20 -2.89 10.65
N CYS A 9 12.36 -3.61 9.91
CA CYS A 9 12.76 -4.34 8.72
C CYS A 9 12.33 -3.60 7.44
N LEU A 10 13.13 -3.69 6.39
CA LEU A 10 12.71 -3.25 5.06
C LEU A 10 11.61 -4.19 4.54
N GLY A 11 10.43 -3.65 4.24
CA GLY A 11 9.25 -4.40 3.78
C GLY A 11 9.30 -4.89 2.33
N PHE A 12 10.44 -5.41 1.88
CA PHE A 12 10.62 -6.09 0.60
C PHE A 12 10.92 -7.57 0.83
N VAL A 13 10.46 -8.42 -0.09
CA VAL A 13 10.72 -9.86 -0.08
C VAL A 13 11.36 -10.29 -1.39
N ASP A 14 12.23 -11.30 -1.35
CA ASP A 14 12.84 -11.88 -2.54
C ASP A 14 11.80 -12.70 -3.31
N GLY A 15 11.59 -12.34 -4.59
CA GLY A 15 10.66 -13.02 -5.50
C GLY A 15 11.22 -14.30 -6.12
N GLY A 16 12.50 -14.62 -5.88
CA GLY A 16 13.21 -15.72 -6.51
C GLY A 16 13.66 -15.42 -7.94
N VAL A 17 14.22 -16.43 -8.62
CA VAL A 17 14.90 -16.26 -9.91
C VAL A 17 13.94 -15.99 -11.08
N ASN A 18 12.73 -16.55 -11.04
CA ASN A 18 11.76 -16.48 -12.15
C ASN A 18 10.36 -16.05 -11.66
N PRO A 19 10.20 -14.82 -11.15
CA PRO A 19 8.88 -14.35 -10.71
C PRO A 19 7.97 -14.10 -11.90
N ARG A 20 6.67 -14.33 -11.74
CA ARG A 20 5.65 -14.04 -12.78
C ARG A 20 5.63 -12.55 -13.15
N THR A 21 5.80 -11.68 -12.16
CA THR A 21 5.88 -10.22 -12.31
C THR A 21 7.10 -9.74 -11.55
N SER A 22 7.93 -8.90 -12.17
CA SER A 22 9.19 -8.43 -11.57
C SER A 22 8.99 -7.60 -10.30
N ILE A 23 7.88 -6.87 -10.19
CA ILE A 23 7.52 -6.04 -9.03
C ILE A 23 6.05 -6.25 -8.71
N VAL A 24 5.75 -6.53 -7.45
CA VAL A 24 4.39 -6.63 -6.93
C VAL A 24 4.23 -5.61 -5.79
N LEU A 25 3.31 -4.67 -5.96
CA LEU A 25 2.90 -3.77 -4.89
C LEU A 25 1.94 -4.52 -3.97
N GLY A 26 2.36 -4.80 -2.74
CA GLY A 26 1.58 -5.54 -1.74
C GLY A 26 0.70 -4.63 -0.91
N GLY A 27 -0.11 -5.23 -0.01
CA GLY A 27 -1.05 -4.49 0.84
C GLY A 27 -0.40 -3.35 1.64
N TYR A 28 0.76 -3.61 2.25
CA TYR A 28 1.49 -2.61 3.03
C TYR A 28 1.87 -1.36 2.20
N GLN A 29 2.21 -1.53 0.92
CA GLN A 29 2.51 -0.40 0.04
C GLN A 29 1.26 0.39 -0.37
N LEU A 30 0.07 -0.19 -0.25
CA LEU A 30 -1.22 0.42 -0.61
C LEU A 30 -1.93 1.06 0.59
N GLU A 31 -1.54 0.71 1.82
CA GLU A 31 -2.07 1.29 3.04
C GLU A 31 -1.96 2.83 3.04
N ASP A 32 -3.02 3.49 3.51
CA ASP A 32 -3.16 4.95 3.55
C ASP A 32 -2.81 5.69 2.25
N ASN A 33 -3.03 5.03 1.10
CA ASN A 33 -3.05 5.65 -0.21
C ASN A 33 -4.41 5.42 -0.85
N LEU A 34 -5.03 6.46 -1.39
CA LEU A 34 -6.28 6.32 -2.13
C LEU A 34 -5.94 5.93 -3.57
N LEU A 35 -6.39 4.74 -3.98
CA LEU A 35 -6.23 4.22 -5.34
C LEU A 35 -7.55 4.35 -6.11
N GLN A 36 -7.47 4.84 -7.35
CA GLN A 36 -8.59 4.96 -8.27
C GLN A 36 -8.32 4.15 -9.55
N PHE A 37 -9.07 3.07 -9.73
CA PHE A 37 -9.05 2.27 -10.96
C PHE A 37 -10.07 2.85 -11.96
N ASP A 38 -9.61 3.74 -12.83
CA ASP A 38 -10.46 4.33 -13.89
C ASP A 38 -10.34 3.47 -15.15
N ILE A 39 -11.18 2.43 -15.20
CA ILE A 39 -11.20 1.41 -16.27
C ILE A 39 -11.58 2.05 -17.62
N ALA A 40 -12.54 2.96 -17.61
CA ALA A 40 -13.04 3.63 -18.82
C ALA A 40 -11.93 4.44 -19.52
N ARG A 41 -11.00 5.02 -18.75
CA ARG A 41 -9.82 5.73 -19.28
C ARG A 41 -8.54 4.90 -19.27
N SER A 42 -8.63 3.61 -18.93
CA SER A 42 -7.49 2.70 -18.81
C SER A 42 -6.33 3.27 -17.97
N ARG A 43 -6.64 3.87 -16.81
CA ARG A 43 -5.64 4.50 -15.94
C ARG A 43 -5.81 4.13 -14.47
N LEU A 44 -4.70 4.13 -13.75
CA LEU A 44 -4.65 4.06 -12.29
C LEU A 44 -4.25 5.43 -11.75
N GLY A 45 -5.15 6.07 -10.98
CA GLY A 45 -4.84 7.24 -10.18
C GLY A 45 -4.44 6.83 -8.77
N PHE A 46 -3.51 7.54 -8.15
CA PHE A 46 -3.13 7.33 -6.76
C PHE A 46 -2.89 8.69 -6.09
N SER A 47 -3.20 8.78 -4.80
CA SER A 47 -2.77 9.89 -3.97
C SER A 47 -1.32 9.68 -3.51
N SER A 48 -0.65 10.74 -3.03
CA SER A 48 0.42 10.56 -2.05
C SER A 48 -0.17 10.00 -0.74
N THR A 49 0.69 9.54 0.19
CA THR A 49 0.23 9.06 1.49
C THR A 49 -0.71 10.07 2.17
N LEU A 50 -1.85 9.58 2.64
CA LEU A 50 -2.87 10.36 3.32
C LEU A 50 -2.37 10.89 4.67
N LEU A 51 -1.36 10.23 5.26
CA LEU A 51 -0.69 10.68 6.48
C LEU A 51 -0.11 12.09 6.31
N GLY A 52 0.42 12.41 5.12
CA GLY A 52 0.91 13.76 4.78
C GLY A 52 -0.21 14.80 4.69
N ARG A 53 -1.47 14.36 4.61
CA ARG A 53 -2.68 15.19 4.64
C ARG A 53 -3.41 15.11 5.98
N GLN A 54 -2.77 14.56 7.01
CA GLN A 54 -3.34 14.42 8.36
C GLN A 54 -4.66 13.61 8.38
N THR A 55 -4.76 12.58 7.52
CA THR A 55 -5.88 11.64 7.54
C THR A 55 -5.43 10.23 7.18
N THR A 56 -6.30 9.24 7.34
CA THR A 56 -6.07 7.83 7.01
C THR A 56 -7.26 7.30 6.21
N CYS A 57 -7.13 6.11 5.61
CA CYS A 57 -8.26 5.44 4.98
C CYS A 57 -9.39 5.12 6.00
N SER A 58 -9.04 4.83 7.25
CA SER A 58 -10.00 4.50 8.32
C SER A 58 -10.80 5.70 8.83
N ASN A 59 -10.36 6.93 8.58
CA ASN A 59 -11.08 8.15 8.98
C ASN A 59 -12.31 8.44 8.11
N PHE A 60 -12.58 7.63 7.09
CA PHE A 60 -13.79 7.77 6.30
C PHE A 60 -15.03 7.45 7.15
N ASN A 61 -16.05 8.30 7.07
CA ASN A 61 -17.30 8.09 7.80
C ASN A 61 -18.15 7.01 7.11
N PHE A 62 -17.99 5.77 7.55
CA PHE A 62 -18.83 4.65 7.17
C PHE A 62 -20.08 4.62 8.06
N THR A 63 -21.17 5.26 7.63
CA THR A 63 -22.48 5.04 8.26
C THR A 63 -23.06 3.72 7.76
N THR A 64 -23.35 2.80 8.68
CA THR A 64 -24.03 1.51 8.42
C THR A 64 -25.54 1.64 8.46
#